data_AF-A0A1D7XTU3-F1
#
_entry.id   AF-A0A1D7XTU3-F1
#
_cell.length_a   1.000
_cell.length_b   1.000
_cell.length_c   1.000
_cell.angle_alpha   90.00
_cell.angle_beta   90.00
_cell.angle_gamma   90.00
#
_symmetry.space_group_name_H-M   'P 1'
#
loop_
_entity.id
_entity.type
_entity.pdbx_description
1 polymer ?
#
loop_
_entity_poly.entity_id
_entity_poly.type
_entity_poly.pdbx_seq_one_letter_code
_entity_poly.pdbx_strand_id
1 'polypeptide(L)'
;MVAETETVVQTSLDGVYSISNLCPNTSYSIKVLHSSCTPKTFSLKISGDSVRDFKLEHHLEELNEIILEGKAYENKTTTVLEKNINQETLEQYSAGTLGDALNSLSGVSSLNKGNGIVKPIINGLHSSRIIMINNGVRMQDQEWGKEHAPNIDVNSVGRLTLVKSASALQYGGDAMGGIIIVKD
;
A
#
# COMPACT_ATOMS: atom_id res chain seq x y z
N MET A 1 38.88 -8.87 15.84
CA MET A 1 39.72 -8.29 16.91
C MET A 1 39.50 -9.09 18.17
N VAL A 2 40.56 -9.54 18.83
CA VAL A 2 40.51 -10.16 20.15
C VAL A 2 40.76 -9.08 21.19
N ALA A 3 39.77 -8.76 22.02
CA ALA A 3 39.83 -7.58 22.89
C ALA A 3 40.96 -7.65 23.93
N GLU A 4 41.24 -8.84 24.46
CA GLU A 4 42.19 -9.04 25.56
C GLU A 4 43.66 -9.09 25.12
N THR A 5 43.92 -9.28 23.82
CA THR A 5 45.28 -9.34 23.24
C THR A 5 45.54 -8.23 22.23
N GLU A 6 44.56 -7.34 22.03
CA GLU A 6 44.53 -6.30 20.99
C GLU A 6 44.86 -6.81 19.57
N THR A 7 44.78 -8.12 19.36
CA THR A 7 45.18 -8.73 18.09
C THR A 7 44.06 -8.58 17.07
N VAL A 8 44.40 -8.04 15.91
CA VAL A 8 43.48 -7.86 14.77
C VAL A 8 43.92 -8.79 13.64
N VAL A 9 42.98 -9.60 13.16
CA VAL A 9 43.15 -10.49 12.01
C VAL A 9 42.08 -10.14 10.99
N GLN A 10 42.46 -10.07 9.72
CA GLN A 10 41.54 -9.92 8.59
C GLN A 10 41.25 -11.29 8.00
N THR A 11 39.99 -11.54 7.65
CA THR A 11 39.56 -12.75 6.94
C THR A 11 39.96 -12.67 5.47
N SER A 12 40.22 -13.81 4.84
CA SER A 12 40.31 -13.91 3.38
C SER A 12 38.94 -13.66 2.71
N LEU A 13 38.93 -13.57 1.38
CA LEU A 13 37.69 -13.45 0.60
C LEU A 13 36.71 -14.61 0.83
N ASP A 14 37.24 -15.80 1.15
CA ASP A 14 36.48 -17.01 1.47
C ASP A 14 36.06 -17.08 2.96
N GLY A 15 36.33 -16.03 3.75
CA GLY A 15 35.97 -15.96 5.16
C GLY A 15 36.91 -16.69 6.12
N VAL A 16 38.07 -17.16 5.65
CA VAL A 16 39.03 -17.92 6.47
C VAL A 16 39.93 -16.98 7.27
N TYR A 17 40.17 -17.31 8.54
CA TYR A 17 41.09 -16.57 9.42
C TYR A 17 41.81 -17.54 10.37
N SER A 18 42.97 -17.13 10.89
CA SER A 18 43.73 -17.88 11.89
C SER A 18 44.25 -16.93 12.97
N ILE A 19 44.06 -17.31 14.24
CA ILE A 19 44.53 -16.56 15.40
C ILE A 19 45.43 -17.51 16.19
N SER A 20 46.72 -17.22 16.23
CA SER A 20 47.73 -17.97 16.97
C SER A 20 48.02 -17.31 18.33
N ASN A 21 48.70 -18.05 19.22
CA ASN A 21 49.16 -17.57 20.52
C ASN A 21 48.05 -17.23 21.53
N LEU A 22 46.93 -17.95 21.48
CA LEU A 22 45.89 -17.87 22.51
C LEU A 22 46.21 -18.82 23.67
N CYS A 23 46.08 -18.33 24.91
CA CYS A 23 46.34 -19.12 26.10
C CYS A 23 45.22 -20.16 26.31
N PRO A 24 45.55 -21.43 26.55
CA PRO A 24 44.55 -22.45 26.85
C PRO A 24 43.85 -22.15 28.18
N ASN A 25 42.60 -22.59 28.27
CA ASN A 25 41.64 -22.36 29.36
C ASN A 25 41.27 -20.90 29.64
N THR A 26 41.55 -19.98 28.72
CA THR A 26 41.24 -18.55 28.85
C THR A 26 40.00 -18.18 28.05
N SER A 27 39.17 -17.29 28.60
CA SER A 27 38.03 -16.71 27.91
C SER A 27 38.45 -15.46 27.15
N TYR A 28 38.08 -15.38 25.87
CA TYR A 28 38.36 -14.27 24.97
C TYR A 28 37.08 -13.67 24.42
N SER A 29 37.08 -12.36 24.21
CA SER A 29 36.00 -11.61 23.58
C SER A 29 36.43 -11.23 22.17
N ILE A 30 35.87 -11.92 21.18
CA ILE A 30 36.16 -11.71 19.77
C ILE A 30 35.10 -10.77 19.19
N LYS A 31 35.53 -9.56 18.83
CA LYS A 31 34.72 -8.60 18.08
C LYS A 31 34.92 -8.81 16.59
N VAL A 32 33.85 -9.12 15.89
CA VAL A 32 33.81 -9.30 14.43
C VAL A 32 33.16 -8.07 13.82
N LEU A 33 33.82 -7.50 12.81
CA LEU A 33 33.35 -6.32 12.07
C LEU A 33 33.30 -6.66 10.58
N HIS A 34 32.28 -6.18 9.90
CA HIS A 34 32.13 -6.26 8.45
C HIS A 34 31.47 -4.97 7.96
N SER A 35 31.84 -4.47 6.78
CA SER A 35 31.39 -3.16 6.28
C SER A 35 29.87 -3.07 6.10
N SER A 36 29.21 -4.21 5.92
CA SER A 36 27.77 -4.32 5.65
C SER A 36 26.99 -4.96 6.80
N CYS A 37 27.61 -5.16 7.97
CA CYS A 37 26.95 -5.75 9.15
C CYS A 37 27.12 -4.86 10.38
N THR A 38 26.20 -5.01 11.34
CA THR A 38 26.42 -4.50 12.69
C THR A 38 27.55 -5.31 13.38
N PRO A 39 28.55 -4.66 13.99
CA PRO A 39 29.61 -5.37 14.71
C PRO A 39 29.05 -6.19 15.86
N LYS A 40 29.48 -7.46 15.98
CA LYS A 40 29.05 -8.35 17.06
C LYS A 40 30.25 -8.88 17.83
N THR A 41 30.09 -9.00 19.14
CA THR A 41 31.11 -9.54 20.05
C THR A 41 30.68 -10.92 20.53
N PHE A 42 31.59 -11.89 20.43
CA PHE A 42 31.40 -13.26 20.86
C PHE A 42 32.40 -13.58 21.97
N SER A 43 31.90 -14.03 23.12
CA SER A 43 32.77 -14.50 24.22
C SER A 43 32.91 -16.01 24.13
N LEU A 44 34.16 -16.50 24.13
CA LEU A 44 34.47 -17.92 23.98
C LEU A 44 35.66 -18.33 24.84
N LYS A 45 35.54 -19.52 25.43
CA LYS A 45 36.63 -20.14 26.20
C LYS A 45 37.41 -21.08 25.28
N ILE A 46 38.71 -20.82 25.14
CA ILE A 46 39.61 -21.65 24.34
C ILE A 46 40.24 -22.69 25.26
N SER A 47 39.99 -23.98 25.03
CA SER A 47 40.64 -25.09 25.76
C SER A 47 41.74 -25.79 24.95
N GLY A 48 41.93 -25.41 23.68
CA GLY A 48 42.88 -25.96 22.73
C GLY A 48 42.59 -25.48 21.30
N ASP A 49 43.29 -26.03 20.32
CA ASP A 49 43.06 -25.72 18.90
C ASP A 49 41.59 -26.01 18.53
N SER A 50 40.89 -24.97 18.08
CA SER A 50 39.46 -25.06 17.82
C SER A 50 39.08 -24.24 16.61
N VAL A 51 38.17 -24.79 15.80
CA VAL A 51 37.56 -24.10 14.67
C VAL A 51 36.23 -23.52 15.14
N ARG A 52 35.98 -22.24 14.83
CA ARG A 52 34.76 -21.53 15.18
C ARG A 52 34.28 -20.71 14.00
N ASP A 53 32.99 -20.81 13.71
CA ASP A 53 32.35 -20.02 12.68
C ASP A 53 31.62 -18.83 13.33
N PHE A 54 31.94 -17.62 12.89
CA PHE A 54 31.23 -16.42 13.31
C PHE A 54 30.31 -15.96 12.18
N LYS A 55 29.00 -16.09 12.37
CA LYS A 55 28.00 -15.60 11.44
C LYS A 55 27.47 -14.25 11.92
N LEU A 56 27.52 -13.26 11.05
CA LEU A 56 26.86 -11.96 11.24
C LEU A 56 25.51 -12.01 10.52
N GLU A 57 24.47 -11.49 11.16
CA GLU A 57 23.17 -11.34 10.51
C GLU A 57 23.20 -10.08 9.64
N HIS A 58 22.88 -10.23 8.36
CA HIS A 58 22.59 -9.09 7.49
C HIS A 58 21.13 -8.70 7.70
N HIS A 59 20.88 -7.55 8.32
CA HIS A 59 19.60 -6.88 8.16
C HIS A 59 19.67 -6.01 6.91
N LEU A 60 18.89 -6.40 5.89
CA LEU A 60 18.46 -5.48 4.84
C LEU A 60 17.45 -4.55 5.52
N GLU A 61 17.87 -3.33 5.83
CA GLU A 61 16.98 -2.28 6.31
C GLU A 61 16.06 -1.88 5.15
N GLU A 62 14.86 -2.45 5.09
CA GLU A 62 13.80 -1.93 4.23
C GLU A 62 13.26 -0.63 4.83
N LEU A 63 12.89 0.32 3.96
CA LEU A 63 12.37 1.62 4.38
C LEU A 63 11.10 1.42 5.22
N ASN A 64 11.03 2.07 6.37
CA ASN A 64 9.79 2.12 7.15
C ASN A 64 8.67 2.76 6.31
N GLU A 65 7.60 2.01 6.10
CA GLU A 65 6.38 2.54 5.49
C GLU A 65 5.77 3.58 6.44
N ILE A 66 5.61 4.81 5.95
CA ILE A 66 4.85 5.84 6.67
C ILE A 66 3.39 5.70 6.23
N ILE A 67 2.59 5.00 7.04
CA ILE A 67 1.15 4.89 6.82
C ILE A 67 0.48 6.16 7.35
N LEU A 68 0.07 7.03 6.43
CA LEU A 68 -0.78 8.18 6.74
C LEU A 68 -2.25 7.76 6.68
N GLU A 69 -2.79 7.26 7.79
CA GLU A 69 -4.23 7.03 7.93
C GLU A 69 -4.97 8.35 8.21
N GLY A 70 -5.39 9.01 7.14
CA GLY A 70 -6.33 10.13 7.22
C GLY A 70 -7.75 9.64 7.45
N LYS A 71 -8.33 9.93 8.62
CA LYS A 71 -9.78 9.78 8.87
C LYS A 71 -10.56 10.92 8.20
N ALA A 72 -10.54 10.98 6.87
CA ALA A 72 -11.22 12.05 6.13
C ALA A 72 -12.76 11.94 6.19
N TYR A 73 -13.32 10.78 6.54
CA TYR A 73 -14.75 10.48 6.32
C TYR A 73 -15.47 9.79 7.50
N GLU A 74 -14.99 9.93 8.74
CA GLU A 74 -15.64 9.27 9.91
C GLU A 74 -16.97 9.92 10.34
N ASN A 75 -17.30 11.13 9.87
CA ASN A 75 -18.58 11.75 10.18
C ASN A 75 -19.68 11.20 9.24
N LYS A 76 -20.18 9.99 9.56
CA LYS A 76 -21.41 9.43 9.01
C LYS A 76 -22.60 10.32 9.36
N THR A 77 -22.85 11.34 8.54
CA THR A 77 -24.19 11.92 8.44
C THR A 77 -24.83 11.29 7.21
N THR A 78 -25.74 10.34 7.43
CA THR A 78 -26.57 9.77 6.36
C THR A 78 -27.55 10.86 5.90
N THR A 79 -27.05 11.86 5.20
CA THR A 79 -27.89 12.88 4.58
C THR A 79 -28.58 12.26 3.38
N VAL A 80 -29.72 12.81 2.98
CA VAL A 80 -30.47 12.36 1.78
C VAL A 80 -29.61 12.36 0.51
N LEU A 81 -28.50 13.11 0.53
CA LEU A 81 -27.57 13.32 -0.58
C LEU A 81 -26.49 12.24 -0.70
N GLU A 82 -26.33 11.39 0.32
CA GLU A 82 -25.45 10.21 0.27
C GLU A 82 -26.28 8.95 -0.04
N LYS A 83 -25.85 8.17 -1.02
CA LYS A 83 -26.41 6.88 -1.38
C LYS A 83 -25.31 5.83 -1.41
N ASN A 84 -25.59 4.68 -0.82
CA ASN A 84 -24.66 3.57 -0.74
C ASN A 84 -25.24 2.38 -1.48
N ILE A 85 -24.39 1.70 -2.26
CA ILE A 85 -24.65 0.40 -2.86
C ILE A 85 -23.73 -0.59 -2.15
N ASN A 86 -24.33 -1.60 -1.51
CA ASN A 86 -23.60 -2.67 -0.83
C ASN A 86 -23.20 -3.77 -1.81
N GLN A 87 -22.29 -4.64 -1.38
CA GLN A 87 -21.82 -5.78 -2.17
C GLN A 87 -22.95 -6.66 -2.71
N GLU A 88 -23.97 -6.98 -1.91
CA GLU A 88 -25.12 -7.79 -2.33
C GLU A 88 -25.84 -7.18 -3.55
N THR A 89 -26.02 -5.85 -3.57
CA THR A 89 -26.61 -5.18 -4.73
C THR A 89 -25.64 -5.17 -5.91
N LEU A 90 -24.33 -4.98 -5.67
CA LEU A 90 -23.31 -4.98 -6.73
C LEU A 90 -23.21 -6.36 -7.43
N GLU A 91 -23.40 -7.45 -6.70
CA GLU A 91 -23.42 -8.82 -7.24
C GLU A 91 -24.54 -9.03 -8.28
N GLN A 92 -25.67 -8.31 -8.16
CA GLN A 92 -26.74 -8.32 -9.16
C GLN A 92 -26.32 -7.71 -10.50
N TYR A 93 -25.25 -6.90 -10.50
CA TYR A 93 -24.66 -6.27 -11.68
C TYR A 93 -23.34 -6.93 -12.10
N SER A 94 -23.00 -8.11 -11.57
CA SER A 94 -21.73 -8.81 -11.85
C SER A 94 -21.38 -9.02 -13.34
N ALA A 95 -22.40 -9.08 -14.20
CA ALA A 95 -22.25 -9.19 -15.66
C ALA A 95 -22.24 -7.83 -16.40
N GLY A 96 -22.37 -6.72 -15.68
CA GLY A 96 -22.50 -5.36 -16.21
C GLY A 96 -21.31 -4.46 -15.86
N THR A 97 -21.52 -3.16 -16.00
CA THR A 97 -20.52 -2.13 -15.70
C THR A 97 -20.79 -1.43 -14.37
N LEU A 98 -19.80 -0.71 -13.85
CA LEU A 98 -20.00 0.18 -12.69
C LEU A 98 -21.11 1.23 -12.95
N GLY A 99 -21.19 1.71 -14.19
CA GLY A 99 -22.23 2.65 -14.62
C GLY A 99 -23.63 2.05 -14.50
N ASP A 100 -23.80 0.76 -14.82
CA ASP A 100 -25.08 0.07 -14.70
C ASP A 100 -25.53 -0.04 -13.24
N ALA A 101 -24.60 -0.38 -12.34
CA ALA A 101 -24.87 -0.41 -10.91
C ALA A 101 -25.26 0.99 -10.38
N LEU A 102 -24.53 2.03 -10.80
CA LEU A 102 -24.82 3.42 -10.45
C LEU A 102 -26.18 3.90 -10.96
N ASN A 103 -26.60 3.44 -12.13
CA ASN A 103 -27.89 3.78 -12.75
C ASN A 103 -29.10 3.31 -11.94
N SER A 104 -28.91 2.37 -11.01
CA SER A 104 -29.95 1.94 -10.07
C SER A 104 -30.31 3.01 -9.03
N LEU A 105 -29.44 4.00 -8.82
CA LEU A 105 -29.64 5.07 -7.85
C LEU A 105 -30.55 6.16 -8.44
N SER A 106 -31.55 6.58 -7.68
CA SER A 106 -32.42 7.70 -8.05
C SER A 106 -31.60 8.95 -8.40
N GLY A 107 -31.93 9.63 -9.50
CA GLY A 107 -31.22 10.84 -9.96
C GLY A 107 -29.86 10.58 -10.60
N VAL A 108 -29.52 9.31 -10.82
CA VAL A 108 -28.43 8.89 -11.70
C VAL A 108 -29.04 8.35 -12.99
N SER A 109 -28.47 8.76 -14.11
CA SER A 109 -28.74 8.18 -15.42
C SER A 109 -27.41 7.79 -16.08
N SER A 110 -27.46 7.21 -17.27
CA SER A 110 -26.24 6.79 -17.98
C SER A 110 -26.17 7.36 -19.39
N LEU A 111 -24.95 7.74 -19.79
CA LEU A 111 -24.59 8.02 -21.16
C LEU A 111 -23.95 6.75 -21.76
N ASN A 112 -24.68 6.12 -22.68
CA ASN A 112 -24.24 4.88 -23.30
C ASN A 112 -23.62 5.15 -24.68
N LYS A 113 -22.45 4.56 -24.93
CA LYS A 113 -21.77 4.61 -26.24
C LYS A 113 -21.39 3.20 -26.69
N GLY A 114 -22.32 2.52 -27.37
CA GLY A 114 -22.11 1.14 -27.82
C GLY A 114 -22.14 0.15 -26.66
N ASN A 115 -21.65 -1.07 -26.91
CA ASN A 115 -21.66 -2.13 -25.92
C ASN A 115 -20.52 -1.94 -24.92
N GLY A 116 -20.86 -1.71 -23.65
CA GLY A 116 -19.91 -1.72 -22.53
C GLY A 116 -19.36 -0.37 -22.08
N ILE A 117 -19.70 0.75 -22.75
CA ILE A 117 -19.31 2.10 -22.30
C ILE A 117 -20.53 2.78 -21.68
N VAL A 118 -20.55 2.79 -20.35
CA VAL A 118 -21.64 3.37 -19.54
C VAL A 118 -21.05 4.43 -18.63
N LYS A 119 -21.21 5.71 -19.00
CA LYS A 119 -20.79 6.84 -18.17
C LYS A 119 -21.94 7.31 -17.28
N PRO A 120 -21.74 7.44 -15.95
CA PRO A 120 -22.79 7.97 -15.09
C PRO A 120 -23.03 9.46 -15.35
N ILE A 121 -24.30 9.85 -15.31
CA ILE A 121 -24.79 11.23 -15.30
C ILE A 121 -25.50 11.45 -13.97
N ILE A 122 -25.10 12.46 -13.20
CA ILE A 122 -25.76 12.81 -11.94
C ILE A 122 -26.39 14.19 -12.10
N ASN A 123 -27.71 14.29 -11.96
CA ASN A 123 -28.47 15.54 -12.15
C ASN A 123 -28.14 16.26 -13.48
N GLY A 124 -27.87 15.51 -14.55
CA GLY A 124 -27.51 16.06 -15.88
C GLY A 124 -26.03 16.40 -16.08
N LEU A 125 -25.19 16.27 -15.05
CA LEU A 125 -23.75 16.51 -15.11
C LEU A 125 -22.98 15.20 -15.30
N HIS A 126 -21.85 15.24 -16.01
CA HIS A 126 -20.99 14.07 -16.29
C HIS A 126 -19.53 14.47 -16.52
N SER A 127 -18.65 13.50 -16.79
CA SER A 127 -17.23 13.72 -17.10
C SER A 127 -16.52 14.48 -15.97
N SER A 128 -15.70 15.50 -16.25
CA SER A 128 -14.97 16.31 -15.25
C SER A 128 -15.82 16.99 -14.17
N ARG A 129 -17.16 16.89 -14.23
CA ARG A 129 -18.09 17.43 -13.22
C ARG A 129 -18.48 16.37 -12.19
N ILE A 130 -18.07 15.12 -12.37
CA ILE A 130 -18.23 14.03 -11.40
C ILE A 130 -16.84 13.54 -11.06
N ILE A 131 -16.47 13.63 -9.78
CA ILE A 131 -15.22 13.05 -9.31
C ILE A 131 -15.44 11.56 -9.05
N MET A 132 -14.46 10.75 -9.44
CA MET A 132 -14.40 9.35 -9.06
C MET A 132 -13.15 9.11 -8.20
N ILE A 133 -13.34 8.52 -7.03
CA ILE A 133 -12.27 8.06 -6.14
C ILE A 133 -12.35 6.55 -6.07
N ASN A 134 -11.24 5.88 -6.36
CA ASN A 134 -11.09 4.44 -6.19
C ASN A 134 -10.03 4.17 -5.12
N ASN A 135 -10.42 3.53 -4.01
CA ASN A 135 -9.53 3.20 -2.90
C ASN A 135 -8.69 4.41 -2.42
N GLY A 136 -9.31 5.57 -2.33
CA GLY A 136 -8.66 6.82 -1.90
C GLY A 136 -7.90 7.57 -3.01
N VAL A 137 -7.78 7.00 -4.21
CA VAL A 137 -7.09 7.62 -5.36
C VAL A 137 -8.11 8.23 -6.32
N ARG A 138 -7.94 9.52 -6.65
CA ARG A 138 -8.77 10.20 -7.65
C ARG A 138 -8.45 9.69 -9.06
N MET A 139 -9.48 9.32 -9.80
CA MET A 139 -9.39 8.89 -11.20
C MET A 139 -9.59 10.08 -12.15
N GLN A 140 -8.89 10.08 -13.28
CA GLN A 140 -8.84 11.20 -14.25
C GLN A 140 -9.05 10.76 -15.70
N ASP A 141 -8.83 9.49 -15.99
CA ASP A 141 -8.93 8.87 -17.32
C ASP A 141 -10.34 8.96 -17.94
N GLN A 142 -11.36 9.16 -17.11
CA GLN A 142 -12.78 9.21 -17.53
C GLN A 142 -13.32 10.62 -17.75
N GLU A 143 -12.50 11.66 -17.58
CA GLU A 143 -12.94 13.05 -17.67
C GLU A 143 -13.17 13.54 -19.12
N TRP A 144 -12.55 12.89 -20.11
CA TRP A 144 -12.66 13.29 -21.51
C TRP A 144 -13.55 12.37 -22.33
N GLY A 145 -14.06 12.90 -23.44
CA GLY A 145 -14.88 12.15 -24.39
C GLY A 145 -16.19 11.60 -23.81
N LYS A 146 -17.00 10.99 -24.67
CA LYS A 146 -18.18 10.21 -24.26
C LYS A 146 -17.85 8.71 -24.14
N GLU A 147 -16.68 8.33 -24.64
CA GLU A 147 -16.16 6.98 -24.82
C GLU A 147 -15.30 6.47 -23.64
N HIS A 148 -14.83 7.36 -22.76
CA HIS A 148 -14.03 6.97 -21.60
C HIS A 148 -14.93 6.75 -20.36
N ALA A 149 -15.53 5.55 -20.27
CA ALA A 149 -16.32 5.15 -19.10
C ALA A 149 -15.44 4.55 -17.99
N PRO A 150 -15.87 4.66 -16.71
CA PRO A 150 -15.19 4.03 -15.58
C PRO A 150 -14.69 2.62 -15.87
N ASN A 151 -13.39 2.42 -15.73
CA ASN A 151 -12.65 1.17 -15.98
C ASN A 151 -12.47 0.34 -14.70
N ILE A 152 -13.42 0.42 -13.78
CA ILE A 152 -13.44 -0.36 -12.54
C ILE A 152 -14.33 -1.57 -12.78
N ASP A 153 -13.80 -2.76 -12.50
CA ASP A 153 -14.59 -4.00 -12.48
C ASP A 153 -15.56 -3.96 -11.30
N VAL A 154 -16.86 -4.11 -11.56
CA VAL A 154 -17.88 -4.07 -10.51
C VAL A 154 -17.70 -5.20 -9.49
N ASN A 155 -17.11 -6.32 -9.91
CA ASN A 155 -16.87 -7.49 -9.05
C ASN A 155 -15.71 -7.29 -8.08
N SER A 156 -14.86 -6.27 -8.29
CA SER A 156 -13.80 -5.91 -7.35
C SER A 156 -14.24 -4.88 -6.30
N VAL A 157 -15.52 -4.48 -6.30
CA VAL A 157 -16.03 -3.42 -5.43
C VAL A 157 -16.79 -4.01 -4.25
N GLY A 158 -16.32 -3.77 -3.02
CA GLY A 158 -17.05 -4.13 -1.80
C GLY A 158 -18.13 -3.10 -1.43
N ARG A 159 -17.88 -1.82 -1.71
CA ARG A 159 -18.83 -0.73 -1.46
C ARG A 159 -18.69 0.41 -2.47
N LEU A 160 -19.84 0.88 -2.95
CA LEU A 160 -19.92 2.09 -3.74
C LEU A 160 -20.74 3.16 -3.00
N THR A 161 -20.19 4.36 -2.88
CA THR A 161 -20.84 5.52 -2.25
C THR A 161 -20.98 6.64 -3.26
N LEU A 162 -22.18 7.17 -3.43
CA LEU A 162 -22.46 8.38 -4.20
C LEU A 162 -22.81 9.52 -3.25
N VAL A 163 -22.08 10.63 -3.33
CA VAL A 163 -22.39 11.88 -2.63
C VAL A 163 -22.74 12.94 -3.67
N LYS A 164 -23.94 13.51 -3.59
CA LYS A 164 -24.45 14.43 -4.62
C LYS A 164 -24.16 15.91 -4.32
N SER A 165 -23.93 16.68 -5.39
CA SER A 165 -23.99 18.15 -5.42
C SER A 165 -23.22 18.85 -4.29
N ALA A 166 -23.86 19.70 -3.48
CA ALA A 166 -23.16 20.55 -2.51
C ALA A 166 -22.34 19.78 -1.46
N SER A 167 -22.79 18.58 -1.08
CA SER A 167 -22.05 17.72 -0.14
C SER A 167 -20.74 17.17 -0.73
N ALA A 168 -20.57 17.21 -2.05
CA ALA A 168 -19.36 16.76 -2.72
C ALA A 168 -18.25 17.83 -2.75
N LEU A 169 -18.55 19.10 -2.45
CA LEU A 169 -17.56 20.19 -2.45
C LEU A 169 -16.41 19.96 -1.46
N GLN A 170 -16.66 19.23 -0.36
CA GLN A 170 -15.60 18.87 0.59
C GLN A 170 -14.52 17.96 -0.02
N TYR A 171 -14.78 17.36 -1.19
CA TYR A 171 -13.87 16.44 -1.88
C TYR A 171 -13.15 17.08 -3.08
N GLY A 172 -13.60 18.24 -3.55
CA GLY A 172 -13.03 18.94 -4.70
C GLY A 172 -13.99 19.99 -5.27
N GLY A 173 -13.45 21.14 -5.66
CA GLY A 173 -14.25 22.26 -6.20
C GLY A 173 -14.90 21.97 -7.56
N ASP A 174 -14.44 20.92 -8.25
CA ASP A 174 -14.93 20.42 -9.53
C ASP A 174 -16.02 19.33 -9.40
N ALA A 175 -16.34 18.88 -8.19
CA ALA A 175 -17.37 17.87 -7.91
C ALA A 175 -18.83 18.39 -8.02
N MET A 176 -19.13 19.24 -9.00
CA MET A 176 -20.43 19.91 -9.13
C MET A 176 -21.62 18.94 -9.26
N GLY A 177 -21.44 17.83 -10.00
CA GLY A 177 -22.43 16.76 -10.12
C GLY A 177 -22.45 15.84 -8.92
N GLY A 178 -21.30 15.65 -8.29
CA GLY A 178 -21.11 14.82 -7.12
C GLY A 178 -19.78 14.08 -7.16
N ILE A 179 -19.63 13.17 -6.21
CA ILE A 179 -18.49 12.26 -6.14
C ILE A 179 -18.97 10.81 -5.98
N ILE A 180 -18.29 9.92 -6.69
CA ILE A 180 -18.44 8.47 -6.57
C ILE A 180 -17.19 7.95 -5.88
N ILE A 181 -17.36 7.29 -4.75
CA ILE A 181 -16.29 6.69 -3.96
C ILE A 181 -16.46 5.18 -4.04
N VAL A 182 -15.44 4.53 -4.58
CA VAL A 182 -15.31 3.09 -4.71
C VAL A 182 -14.33 2.61 -3.65
N LYS A 183 -14.75 1.57 -2.92
CA LYS A 183 -13.92 0.86 -1.96
C LYS A 183 -14.07 -0.64 -2.16
N ASP A 184 -12.96 -1.35 -2.11
CA ASP A 184 -12.89 -2.81 -2.03
C ASP A 184 -13.41 -3.37 -0.69
#